data_AF-A0A2D9F6M1-F1
#
_entry.id   AF-A0A2D9F6M1-F1
#
_cell.length_a   1.000
_cell.length_b   1.000
_cell.length_c   1.000
_cell.angle_alpha   90.00
_cell.angle_beta   90.00
_cell.angle_gamma   90.00
#
_symmetry.space_group_name_H-M   'P 1'
#
loop_
_entity.id
_entity.type
_entity.pdbx_description
1 polymer ?
#
loop_
_entity_poly.entity_id
_entity_poly.type
_entity_poly.pdbx_seq_one_letter_code
_entity_poly.pdbx_strand_id
1 'polypeptide(L)'
;MIYPFDDVMSEDKNNEIYNFLLHETQYSYGERDRPNLEPVGMVVELDGTDLAKYLGEIAKSKFDQLNGLELQRSYVNLFQPNDRPYFHQDGEVFTCLFYITPQYDIDEGGETQFIVNNMIQGLPSRPARLVIFDGMLWHRATSYRSHPRLTAAVKFEKKK
;
A
#
# COMPACT_ATOMS: atom_id res chain seq x y z
N MET A 1 -11.92 10.58 -1.55
CA MET A 1 -12.03 9.99 -2.92
C MET A 1 -10.83 9.08 -3.11
N ILE A 2 -10.95 8.04 -3.94
CA ILE A 2 -9.84 7.14 -4.31
C ILE A 2 -9.42 7.42 -5.75
N TYR A 3 -8.11 7.46 -6.01
CA TYR A 3 -7.54 7.77 -7.31
C TYR A 3 -6.63 6.62 -7.76
N PRO A 4 -7.16 5.63 -8.51
CA PRO A 4 -6.36 4.53 -9.03
C PRO A 4 -5.62 4.95 -10.31
N PHE A 5 -4.36 4.52 -10.43
CA PHE A 5 -3.50 4.68 -11.58
C PHE A 5 -2.89 3.31 -11.92
N ASP A 6 -3.09 2.85 -13.14
CA ASP A 6 -2.52 1.59 -13.64
C ASP A 6 -1.20 1.86 -14.37
N ASP A 7 -0.38 0.81 -14.49
CA ASP A 7 0.88 0.80 -15.26
C ASP A 7 1.82 1.94 -14.88
N VAL A 8 1.96 2.24 -13.58
CA VAL A 8 2.80 3.36 -13.11
C VAL A 8 4.30 3.06 -13.15
N MET A 9 4.66 1.80 -13.37
CA MET A 9 6.00 1.31 -13.64
C MET A 9 5.90 0.09 -14.59
N SER A 10 7.01 -0.33 -15.18
CA SER A 10 7.02 -1.53 -16.01
C SER A 10 6.77 -2.80 -15.18
N GLU A 11 6.19 -3.82 -15.80
CA GLU A 11 6.01 -5.14 -15.18
C GLU A 11 7.34 -5.73 -14.70
N ASP A 12 8.41 -5.61 -15.50
CA ASP A 12 9.76 -6.04 -15.12
C ASP A 12 10.23 -5.37 -13.84
N LYS A 13 10.02 -4.05 -13.71
CA LYS A 13 10.43 -3.32 -12.51
C LYS A 13 9.59 -3.71 -11.30
N ASN A 14 8.29 -3.89 -11.48
CA ASN A 14 7.41 -4.40 -10.44
C ASN A 14 7.84 -5.80 -9.96
N ASN A 15 8.21 -6.69 -10.89
CA ASN A 15 8.66 -8.04 -10.58
C ASN A 15 10.03 -8.05 -9.89
N GLU A 16 10.96 -7.19 -10.32
CA GLU A 16 12.25 -6.96 -9.65
C GLU A 16 12.03 -6.55 -8.18
N ILE A 17 11.19 -5.54 -7.95
CA ILE A 17 10.86 -5.06 -6.60
C ILE A 17 10.17 -6.16 -5.79
N TYR A 18 9.20 -6.89 -6.37
CA TYR A 18 8.51 -7.98 -5.70
C TYR A 18 9.49 -9.06 -5.21
N ASN A 19 10.40 -9.53 -6.06
CA ASN A 19 11.36 -10.58 -5.72
C ASN A 19 12.33 -10.11 -4.63
N PHE A 20 12.85 -8.90 -4.74
CA PHE A 20 13.69 -8.29 -3.69
C PHE A 20 12.95 -8.22 -2.35
N LEU A 21 11.72 -7.69 -2.37
CA LEU A 21 10.91 -7.54 -1.16
C LEU A 21 10.50 -8.88 -0.54
N LEU A 22 10.28 -9.93 -1.33
CA LEU A 22 9.83 -11.22 -0.81
C LEU A 22 11.00 -12.10 -0.32
N HIS A 23 12.14 -12.07 -1.02
CA HIS A 23 13.21 -13.05 -0.82
C HIS A 23 14.44 -12.48 -0.11
N GLU A 24 14.66 -11.16 -0.16
CA GLU A 24 15.89 -10.54 0.33
C GLU A 24 15.65 -9.57 1.50
N THR A 25 14.39 -9.35 1.89
CA THR A 25 14.01 -8.39 2.93
C THR A 25 13.55 -9.09 4.21
N GLN A 26 14.02 -8.61 5.36
CA GLN A 26 13.58 -9.09 6.67
C GLN A 26 12.44 -8.22 7.20
N TYR A 27 11.32 -8.85 7.53
CA TYR A 27 10.15 -8.17 8.09
C TYR A 27 10.06 -8.35 9.60
N SER A 28 9.42 -7.38 10.24
CA SER A 28 8.99 -7.46 11.65
C SER A 28 7.47 -7.57 11.74
N TYR A 29 6.94 -7.92 12.91
CA TYR A 29 5.49 -7.88 13.14
C TYR A 29 4.93 -6.50 12.80
N GLY A 30 3.78 -6.50 12.11
CA GLY A 30 3.08 -5.29 11.68
C GLY A 30 2.64 -4.39 12.84
N GLU A 31 2.16 -3.21 12.48
CA GLU A 31 1.56 -2.29 13.44
C GLU A 31 0.13 -2.69 13.79
N ARG A 32 -0.40 -2.09 14.86
CA ARG A 32 -1.80 -2.22 15.21
C ARG A 32 -2.64 -1.27 14.36
N ASP A 33 -3.64 -1.79 13.67
CA ASP A 33 -4.62 -0.97 12.93
C ASP A 33 -5.37 0.01 13.85
N ARG A 34 -5.61 -0.38 15.12
CA ARG A 34 -6.21 0.45 16.17
C ARG A 34 -5.60 0.13 17.55
N PRO A 35 -5.57 1.06 18.51
CA PRO A 35 -4.83 0.89 19.78
C PRO A 35 -5.14 -0.37 20.58
N ASN A 36 -6.40 -0.85 20.53
CA ASN A 36 -6.91 -1.96 21.34
C ASN A 36 -6.96 -3.30 20.59
N LEU A 37 -6.27 -3.42 19.45
CA LEU A 37 -6.26 -4.63 18.64
C LEU A 37 -4.86 -5.22 18.57
N GLU A 38 -4.80 -6.52 18.28
CA GLU A 38 -3.55 -7.19 17.95
C GLU A 38 -3.02 -6.72 16.58
N PRO A 39 -1.69 -6.66 16.41
CA PRO A 39 -1.10 -6.39 15.10
C PRO A 39 -1.44 -7.50 14.12
N VAL A 40 -1.53 -7.15 12.83
CA VAL A 40 -1.81 -8.09 11.74
C VAL A 40 -0.79 -7.90 10.64
N GLY A 41 -0.35 -9.00 10.02
CA GLY A 41 0.66 -8.98 8.97
C GLY A 41 2.06 -8.61 9.48
N MET A 42 2.92 -8.30 8.53
CA MET A 42 4.30 -7.93 8.77
C MET A 42 4.66 -6.64 8.03
N VAL A 43 5.65 -5.92 8.54
CA VAL A 43 6.08 -4.63 8.00
C VAL A 43 7.60 -4.53 7.89
N VAL A 44 8.06 -3.74 6.93
CA VAL A 44 9.42 -3.24 6.84
C VAL A 44 9.38 -1.75 6.47
N GLU A 45 10.15 -0.93 7.17
CA GLU A 45 10.27 0.49 6.88
C GLU A 45 11.18 0.73 5.67
N LEU A 46 10.80 1.69 4.83
CA LEU A 46 11.55 2.11 3.65
C LEU A 46 12.13 3.54 3.80
N ASP A 47 11.96 4.18 4.96
CA ASP A 47 12.34 5.57 5.15
C ASP A 47 13.82 5.84 4.80
N GLY A 48 14.03 6.82 3.93
CA GLY A 48 15.36 7.20 3.43
C GLY A 48 15.95 6.29 2.34
N THR A 49 15.32 5.15 2.03
CA THR A 49 15.78 4.23 0.98
C THR A 49 15.55 4.80 -0.43
N ASP A 50 16.29 4.29 -1.41
CA ASP A 50 16.09 4.68 -2.82
C ASP A 50 14.77 4.16 -3.39
N LEU A 51 14.26 3.04 -2.87
CA LEU A 51 12.93 2.54 -3.23
C LEU A 51 11.83 3.52 -2.78
N ALA A 52 11.90 4.05 -1.55
CA ALA A 52 10.95 5.05 -1.08
C ALA A 52 10.97 6.34 -1.93
N LYS A 53 12.16 6.82 -2.30
CA LYS A 53 12.31 8.00 -3.18
C LYS A 53 11.70 7.73 -4.55
N TYR A 54 12.03 6.60 -5.17
CA TYR A 54 11.51 6.19 -6.47
C TYR A 54 9.98 6.12 -6.49
N LEU A 55 9.38 5.45 -5.50
CA LEU A 55 7.92 5.36 -5.38
C LEU A 55 7.28 6.72 -5.11
N GLY A 56 7.91 7.55 -4.27
CA GLY A 56 7.45 8.91 -3.99
C GLY A 56 7.45 9.81 -5.22
N GLU A 57 8.47 9.71 -6.08
CA GLU A 57 8.55 10.44 -7.35
C GLU A 57 7.47 10.00 -8.33
N ILE A 58 7.21 8.69 -8.44
CA ILE A 58 6.09 8.18 -9.26
C ILE A 58 4.76 8.75 -8.76
N ALA A 59 4.49 8.70 -7.45
CA ALA A 59 3.25 9.22 -6.89
C ALA A 59 3.05 10.71 -7.23
N LYS A 60 4.09 11.53 -7.04
CA LYS A 60 4.06 12.96 -7.39
C LYS A 60 3.82 13.19 -8.88
N SER A 61 4.40 12.36 -9.74
CA SER A 61 4.18 12.47 -11.21
C SER A 61 2.75 12.14 -11.65
N LYS A 62 1.97 11.41 -10.83
CA LYS A 62 0.59 11.00 -11.14
C LYS A 62 -0.46 11.89 -10.48
N PHE A 63 -0.12 12.57 -9.39
CA PHE A 63 -1.09 13.32 -8.61
C PHE A 63 -0.52 14.64 -8.09
N ASP A 64 -0.82 15.72 -8.81
CA ASP A 64 -0.27 17.05 -8.56
C ASP A 64 -0.61 17.63 -7.18
N GLN A 65 -1.64 17.12 -6.49
CA GLN A 65 -1.95 17.55 -5.11
C GLN A 65 -0.88 17.15 -4.09
N LEU A 66 0.04 16.24 -4.46
CA LEU A 66 1.22 15.91 -3.65
C LEU A 66 2.34 16.94 -3.80
N ASN A 67 2.25 17.85 -4.77
CA ASN A 67 3.26 18.89 -4.97
C ASN A 67 3.27 19.85 -3.77
N GLY A 68 4.47 20.10 -3.22
CA GLY A 68 4.64 20.88 -2.00
C GLY A 68 4.41 20.11 -0.69
N LEU A 69 4.03 18.82 -0.75
CA LEU A 69 4.00 17.93 0.42
C LEU A 69 5.33 17.20 0.61
N GLU A 70 5.61 16.84 1.85
CA GLU A 70 6.80 16.08 2.25
C GLU A 70 6.46 14.60 2.44
N LEU A 71 7.34 13.72 1.96
CA LEU A 71 7.26 12.29 2.24
C LEU A 71 7.64 12.07 3.70
N GLN A 72 6.68 11.70 4.55
CA GLN A 72 6.92 11.51 5.98
C GLN A 72 7.21 10.07 6.37
N ARG A 73 6.58 9.12 5.68
CA ARG A 73 6.70 7.70 6.00
C ARG A 73 6.56 6.85 4.76
N SER A 74 7.32 5.78 4.73
CA SER A 74 7.31 4.79 3.67
C SER A 74 7.59 3.41 4.24
N TYR A 75 6.79 2.42 3.86
CA TYR A 75 6.89 1.05 4.38
C TYR A 75 6.26 0.05 3.42
N VAL A 76 6.60 -1.23 3.58
CA VAL A 76 5.94 -2.33 2.88
C VAL A 76 5.15 -3.16 3.87
N ASN A 77 3.88 -3.39 3.56
CA ASN A 77 3.06 -4.40 4.23
C ASN A 77 3.18 -5.73 3.50
N LEU A 78 3.37 -6.79 4.29
CA LEU A 78 3.27 -8.17 3.86
C LEU A 78 2.14 -8.85 4.63
N PHE A 79 1.09 -9.25 3.91
CA PHE A 79 0.00 -10.06 4.47
C PHE A 79 0.10 -11.50 3.98
N GLN A 80 0.15 -12.44 4.90
CA GLN A 80 0.10 -13.87 4.63
C GLN A 80 -1.33 -14.31 4.31
N PRO A 81 -1.52 -15.46 3.65
CA PRO A 81 -2.83 -16.06 3.51
C PRO A 81 -3.58 -16.16 4.85
N ASN A 82 -4.84 -15.71 4.85
CA ASN A 82 -5.74 -15.64 6.00
C ASN A 82 -5.44 -14.55 7.04
N ASP A 83 -4.49 -13.64 6.79
CA ASP A 83 -4.44 -12.40 7.57
C ASP A 83 -5.75 -11.63 7.41
N ARG A 84 -6.26 -11.09 8.53
CA ARG A 84 -7.55 -10.39 8.58
C ARG A 84 -7.35 -8.98 9.15
N PRO A 85 -6.79 -8.04 8.37
CA PRO A 85 -6.59 -6.67 8.81
C PRO A 85 -7.93 -6.00 9.15
N TYR A 86 -7.88 -5.07 10.10
CA TYR A 86 -9.03 -4.28 10.49
C TYR A 86 -9.14 -3.02 9.64
N PHE A 87 -10.36 -2.52 9.51
CA PHE A 87 -10.57 -1.16 9.03
C PHE A 87 -9.89 -0.16 9.96
N HIS A 88 -9.22 0.82 9.35
CA HIS A 88 -8.53 1.92 10.03
C HIS A 88 -8.50 3.20 9.15
N GLN A 89 -7.93 4.25 9.73
CA GLN A 89 -7.61 5.52 9.09
C GLN A 89 -6.13 5.82 9.36
N ASP A 90 -5.45 6.41 8.40
CA ASP A 90 -4.03 6.76 8.48
C ASP A 90 -3.76 8.14 9.11
N GLY A 91 -4.81 8.95 9.29
CA GLY A 91 -4.71 10.33 9.78
C GLY A 91 -4.74 11.36 8.66
N GLU A 92 -4.32 12.59 8.96
CA GLU A 92 -4.34 13.75 8.05
C GLU A 92 -3.17 13.71 7.03
N VAL A 93 -3.12 12.64 6.24
CA VAL A 93 -2.10 12.40 5.21
C VAL A 93 -2.76 12.07 3.87
N PHE A 94 -2.01 12.18 2.78
CA PHE A 94 -2.31 11.41 1.56
C PHE A 94 -1.56 10.09 1.61
N THR A 95 -2.29 8.99 1.52
CA THR A 95 -1.72 7.65 1.41
C THR A 95 -1.63 7.25 -0.05
N CYS A 96 -0.42 6.91 -0.48
CA CYS A 96 -0.13 6.38 -1.82
C CYS A 96 0.29 4.92 -1.67
N LEU A 97 -0.56 3.99 -2.12
CA LEU A 97 -0.38 2.56 -1.96
C LEU A 97 -0.09 1.90 -3.31
N PHE A 98 1.11 1.36 -3.46
CA PHE A 98 1.56 0.61 -4.62
C PHE A 98 1.30 -0.88 -4.41
N TYR A 99 0.64 -1.50 -5.38
CA TYR A 99 0.40 -2.94 -5.42
C TYR A 99 1.56 -3.63 -6.12
N ILE A 100 2.43 -4.25 -5.33
CA ILE A 100 3.62 -4.93 -5.80
C ILE A 100 3.28 -6.41 -5.90
N THR A 101 2.89 -6.85 -7.10
CA THR A 101 2.42 -8.22 -7.33
C THR A 101 2.78 -8.67 -8.73
N PRO A 102 3.28 -9.90 -8.94
CA PRO A 102 3.72 -10.33 -10.27
C PRO A 102 2.56 -10.67 -11.20
N GLN A 103 1.42 -11.03 -10.64
CA GLN A 103 0.22 -11.41 -11.38
C GLN A 103 -1.03 -10.94 -10.64
N TYR A 104 -2.15 -10.92 -11.36
CA TYR A 104 -3.48 -10.66 -10.82
C TYR A 104 -4.42 -11.79 -11.20
N ASP A 105 -5.10 -12.32 -10.20
CA ASP A 105 -6.26 -13.19 -10.32
C ASP A 105 -7.34 -12.67 -9.36
N ILE A 106 -8.57 -12.55 -9.85
CA ILE A 106 -9.68 -12.08 -9.03
C ILE A 106 -10.04 -13.07 -7.92
N ASP A 107 -9.83 -14.37 -8.14
CA ASP A 107 -10.18 -15.41 -7.17
C ASP A 107 -9.17 -15.52 -6.01
N GLU A 108 -7.98 -14.92 -6.18
CA GLU A 108 -6.99 -14.79 -5.11
C GLU A 108 -7.37 -13.73 -4.07
N GLY A 109 -8.28 -12.80 -4.40
CA GLY A 109 -8.65 -11.68 -3.52
C GLY A 109 -7.56 -10.61 -3.44
N GLY A 110 -7.20 -10.22 -2.22
CA GLY A 110 -6.14 -9.24 -1.96
C GLY A 110 -6.50 -7.80 -2.34
N GLU A 111 -7.75 -7.46 -2.59
CA GLU A 111 -8.15 -6.08 -2.79
C GLU A 111 -7.93 -5.21 -1.53
N THR A 112 -7.77 -3.91 -1.74
CA THR A 112 -7.98 -2.92 -0.66
C THR A 112 -9.45 -2.55 -0.62
N GLN A 113 -10.08 -2.66 0.54
CA GLN A 113 -11.48 -2.31 0.75
C GLN A 113 -11.58 -0.92 1.36
N PHE A 114 -12.46 -0.09 0.81
CA PHE A 114 -12.75 1.27 1.27
C PHE A 114 -14.22 1.40 1.67
N ILE A 115 -14.52 2.21 2.69
CA ILE A 115 -15.89 2.60 3.01
C ILE A 115 -16.22 3.91 2.31
N VAL A 116 -17.08 3.86 1.30
CA VAL A 116 -17.52 5.02 0.51
C VAL A 116 -19.04 5.03 0.47
N ASN A 117 -19.66 6.11 0.96
CA ASN A 117 -21.12 6.24 1.04
C ASN A 117 -21.80 5.03 1.74
N ASN A 118 -21.22 4.58 2.86
CA ASN A 118 -21.67 3.41 3.63
C ASN A 118 -21.66 2.08 2.85
N MET A 119 -20.93 2.00 1.74
CA MET A 119 -20.71 0.77 0.98
C MET A 119 -19.23 0.39 1.00
N ILE A 120 -18.95 -0.92 0.95
CA ILE A 120 -17.60 -1.42 0.74
C ILE A 120 -17.30 -1.37 -0.76
N GLN A 121 -16.24 -0.65 -1.14
CA GLN A 121 -15.67 -0.67 -2.48
C GLN A 121 -14.32 -1.37 -2.44
N GLY A 122 -14.16 -2.43 -3.23
CA GLY A 122 -12.89 -3.16 -3.35
C GLY A 122 -12.09 -2.66 -4.55
N LEU A 123 -10.81 -2.33 -4.34
CA LEU A 123 -9.85 -2.05 -5.39
C LEU A 123 -8.87 -3.23 -5.53
N PRO A 124 -8.95 -4.02 -6.63
CA PRO A 124 -8.09 -5.18 -6.82
C PRO A 124 -6.61 -4.82 -6.91
N SER A 125 -5.76 -5.69 -6.37
CA SER A 125 -4.30 -5.58 -6.43
C SER A 125 -3.78 -6.01 -7.80
N ARG A 126 -3.78 -5.11 -8.77
CA ARG A 126 -3.16 -5.35 -10.08
C ARG A 126 -1.66 -5.03 -10.06
N PRO A 127 -0.82 -5.73 -10.84
CA PRO A 127 0.59 -5.37 -11.00
C PRO A 127 0.76 -3.90 -11.36
N ALA A 128 1.80 -3.26 -10.80
CA ALA A 128 2.15 -1.87 -11.08
C ALA A 128 0.99 -0.86 -10.94
N ARG A 129 0.00 -1.16 -10.08
CA ARG A 129 -1.07 -0.23 -9.73
C ARG A 129 -0.66 0.63 -8.55
N LEU A 130 -1.03 1.90 -8.62
CA LEU A 130 -0.99 2.85 -7.52
C LEU A 130 -2.42 3.28 -7.20
N VAL A 131 -2.77 3.33 -5.92
CA VAL A 131 -3.94 4.09 -5.47
C VAL A 131 -3.52 5.20 -4.54
N ILE A 132 -4.03 6.40 -4.79
CA ILE A 132 -3.86 7.55 -3.89
C ILE A 132 -5.21 7.88 -3.27
N PHE A 133 -5.22 8.13 -1.96
CA PHE A 133 -6.43 8.49 -1.23
C PHE A 133 -6.12 9.32 0.01
N ASP A 134 -7.14 10.02 0.50
CA ASP A 134 -7.10 10.74 1.77
C ASP A 134 -7.02 9.72 2.93
N GLY A 135 -6.01 9.84 3.80
CA GLY A 135 -5.76 8.95 4.93
C GLY A 135 -6.90 8.91 5.95
N MET A 136 -7.81 9.88 5.95
CA MET A 136 -9.04 9.86 6.74
C MET A 136 -10.13 8.95 6.14
N LEU A 137 -9.93 8.37 4.95
CA LEU A 137 -10.85 7.39 4.40
C LEU A 137 -10.71 6.04 5.12
N TRP A 138 -11.82 5.51 5.64
CA TRP A 138 -11.83 4.18 6.24
C TRP A 138 -11.48 3.11 5.21
N HIS A 139 -10.43 2.35 5.49
CA HIS A 139 -9.95 1.32 4.57
C HIS A 139 -9.31 0.14 5.31
N ARG A 140 -9.15 -0.98 4.62
CA ARG A 140 -8.33 -2.13 5.05
C ARG A 140 -7.78 -2.89 3.85
N ALA A 141 -6.70 -3.62 4.07
CA ALA A 141 -6.27 -4.66 3.14
C ALA A 141 -7.08 -5.96 3.35
N THR A 142 -7.13 -6.78 2.32
CA THR A 142 -7.39 -8.22 2.42
C THR A 142 -6.13 -8.98 2.03
N SER A 143 -5.97 -10.22 2.49
CA SER A 143 -4.85 -11.07 2.05
C SER A 143 -5.16 -11.72 0.71
N TYR A 144 -4.13 -12.21 0.02
CA TYR A 144 -4.36 -13.22 -1.02
C TYR A 144 -4.73 -14.57 -0.39
N ARG A 145 -5.23 -15.49 -1.23
CA ARG A 145 -5.60 -16.84 -0.82
C ARG A 145 -4.39 -17.77 -0.70
N SER A 146 -3.45 -17.71 -1.65
CA SER A 146 -2.44 -18.75 -1.79
C SER A 146 -1.00 -18.30 -1.52
N HIS A 147 -0.71 -17.00 -1.58
CA HIS A 147 0.64 -16.47 -1.41
C HIS A 147 0.66 -15.13 -0.65
N PRO A 148 1.84 -14.63 -0.23
CA PRO A 148 1.94 -13.33 0.41
C PRO A 148 1.47 -12.20 -0.51
N ARG A 149 0.81 -11.20 0.08
CA ARG A 149 0.41 -9.95 -0.57
C ARG A 149 1.33 -8.82 -0.12
N LEU A 150 2.03 -8.22 -1.07
CA LEU A 150 2.92 -7.08 -0.83
C LEU A 150 2.30 -5.78 -1.33
N THR A 151 2.35 -4.75 -0.48
CA THR A 151 2.04 -3.37 -0.89
C THR A 151 3.02 -2.41 -0.26
N ALA A 152 3.56 -1.48 -1.06
CA ALA A 152 4.39 -0.39 -0.56
C ALA A 152 3.53 0.87 -0.35
N ALA A 153 3.51 1.40 0.86
CA ALA A 153 2.85 2.64 1.20
C ALA A 153 3.89 3.77 1.27
N VAL A 154 3.58 4.92 0.66
CA VAL A 154 4.30 6.19 0.87
C VAL A 154 3.28 7.27 1.25
N LYS A 155 3.55 7.98 2.34
CA LYS A 155 2.61 8.93 2.97
C LYS A 155 3.13 10.36 2.89
N PHE A 156 2.27 11.26 2.42
CA PHE A 156 2.57 12.68 2.27
C PHE A 156 1.70 13.54 3.16
N GLU A 157 2.29 14.51 3.85
CA GLU A 157 1.55 15.56 4.58
C GLU A 157 2.25 16.92 4.43
N LYS A 158 1.59 17.96 4.93
CA LYS A 158 2.19 19.30 5.00
C LYS A 158 3.37 19.27 5.96
N LYS A 159 4.43 19.98 5.60
CA LYS A 159 5.55 20.26 6.51
C LYS A 159 5.01 20.91 7.80
N LYS A 160 5.37 20.34 8.94
CA LYS A 160 5.07 20.89 10.27
C LYS A 160 5.92 22.11 10.59
#